data_AF-W9XLS7-F1
#
_entry.id   AF-W9XLS7-F1
#
_cell.length_a   1.000
_cell.length_b   1.000
_cell.length_c   1.000
_cell.angle_alpha   90.00
_cell.angle_beta   90.00
_cell.angle_gamma   90.00
#
_symmetry.space_group_name_H-M   'P 1'
#
loop_
_entity.id
_entity.type
_entity.pdbx_description
1 polymer ?
#
loop_
_entity_poly.entity_id
_entity_poly.type
_entity_poly.pdbx_seq_one_letter_code
_entity_poly.pdbx_strand_id
1 'polypeptide(L)'
;MGAGQSKPDESTKHVFASDTPIQFSQELIDSLQASSEVRPDPAQPTNSTRAKTLELHIAQRVAEELEKVRKHESSIFEETRKKIAEAEEHGSSASSDSLLQIPDLLSSESGEEKQRKAQSSQKVQQEIEKLKQTLGQRKVLKELSKEVESARQDVVNCLRLNDRKPLDCWKEVEAFKREVRKMEEDYVQSVL
;
A
#
# COMPACT_ATOMS: atom_id res chain seq x y z
N MET A 1 -44.12 18.79 67.05
CA MET A 1 -45.14 18.20 66.16
C MET A 1 -45.31 19.14 64.99
N GLY A 2 -44.84 18.76 63.80
CA GLY A 2 -44.89 19.63 62.63
C GLY A 2 -44.84 18.82 61.35
N ALA A 3 -45.81 19.03 60.47
CA ALA A 3 -45.78 18.64 59.07
C ALA A 3 -46.90 19.38 58.32
N GLY A 4 -46.59 20.60 57.86
CA GLY A 4 -47.25 21.19 56.69
C GLY A 4 -46.29 21.01 55.52
N GLN A 5 -46.66 20.18 54.53
CA GLN A 5 -45.90 20.04 53.28
C GLN A 5 -46.68 20.73 52.15
N SER A 6 -46.10 21.81 51.64
CA SER A 6 -46.51 22.53 50.44
C SER A 6 -45.59 22.14 49.29
N LYS A 7 -46.17 21.95 48.10
CA LYS A 7 -45.61 21.45 46.83
C LYS A 7 -44.35 22.18 46.34
N PRO A 8 -43.61 21.52 45.41
CA PRO A 8 -43.21 22.19 44.17
C PRO A 8 -43.77 21.48 42.93
N ASP A 9 -44.21 22.29 41.97
CA ASP A 9 -44.64 21.94 40.61
C ASP A 9 -43.57 21.13 39.86
N GLU A 10 -43.91 19.90 39.50
CA GLU A 10 -43.10 19.03 38.65
C GLU A 10 -43.42 19.33 37.17
N SER A 11 -42.59 20.20 36.60
CA SER A 11 -42.21 20.24 35.18
C SER A 11 -43.19 19.64 34.16
N THR A 12 -44.04 20.48 33.56
CA THR A 12 -44.65 20.16 32.26
C THR A 12 -43.60 20.27 31.15
N LYS A 13 -42.76 19.24 31.01
CA LYS A 13 -41.99 18.99 29.79
C LYS A 13 -42.36 17.60 29.28
N HIS A 14 -43.48 17.52 28.55
CA HIS A 14 -43.82 16.31 27.81
C HIS A 14 -42.72 16.05 26.77
N VAL A 15 -41.83 15.11 27.08
CA VAL A 15 -40.88 14.56 26.11
C VAL A 15 -41.62 13.46 25.35
N PHE A 16 -42.03 13.76 24.13
CA PHE A 16 -42.51 12.74 23.20
C PHE A 16 -41.29 11.95 22.71
N ALA A 17 -40.95 10.86 23.38
CA ALA A 17 -40.06 9.86 22.83
C ALA A 17 -40.86 9.01 21.84
N SER A 18 -40.51 9.07 20.55
CA SER A 18 -41.07 8.17 19.55
C SER A 18 -40.60 6.75 19.87
N ASP A 19 -41.52 5.89 20.31
CA ASP A 19 -41.28 4.49 20.70
C ASP A 19 -41.07 3.54 19.49
N THR A 20 -40.73 4.11 18.33
CA THR A 20 -40.35 3.36 17.13
C THR A 20 -38.83 3.36 17.01
N PRO A 21 -38.17 2.20 16.87
CA PRO A 21 -36.73 2.15 16.69
C PRO A 21 -36.35 2.93 15.44
N ILE A 22 -35.69 4.07 15.62
CA ILE A 22 -35.19 4.91 14.54
C ILE A 22 -34.06 4.11 13.86
N GLN A 23 -34.43 3.32 12.85
CA GLN A 23 -33.47 2.65 11.99
C GLN A 23 -33.03 3.66 10.93
N PHE A 24 -31.83 4.19 11.07
CA PHE A 24 -31.19 4.93 10.00
C PHE A 24 -30.80 3.95 8.90
N SER A 25 -31.03 4.31 7.63
CA SER A 25 -30.56 3.48 6.53
C SER A 25 -29.04 3.43 6.57
N GLN A 26 -28.48 2.24 6.29
CA GLN A 26 -27.02 2.06 6.21
C GLN A 26 -26.39 3.02 5.20
N GLU A 27 -27.15 3.39 4.16
CA GLU A 27 -26.74 4.35 3.14
C GLU A 27 -26.62 5.79 3.68
N LEU A 28 -27.48 6.20 4.62
CA LEU A 28 -27.35 7.49 5.31
C LEU A 28 -26.20 7.47 6.32
N ILE A 29 -25.96 6.33 6.98
CA ILE A 29 -24.82 6.15 7.89
C ILE A 29 -23.50 6.22 7.10
N ASP A 30 -23.41 5.52 5.97
CA ASP A 30 -22.27 5.58 5.05
C ASP A 30 -22.11 6.98 4.45
N SER A 31 -23.22 7.64 4.10
CA SER A 31 -23.21 9.03 3.65
C SER A 31 -22.69 9.98 4.72
N LEU A 32 -23.00 9.78 6.01
CA LEU A 32 -22.53 10.62 7.11
C LEU A 32 -21.07 10.33 7.47
N GLN A 33 -20.64 9.07 7.33
CA GLN A 33 -19.23 8.68 7.40
C GLN A 33 -18.44 9.31 6.24
N ALA A 34 -18.99 9.30 5.04
CA ALA A 34 -18.41 9.92 3.85
C ALA A 34 -18.50 11.46 3.86
N SER A 35 -19.55 12.04 4.46
CA SER A 35 -19.76 13.49 4.59
C SER A 35 -19.07 14.10 5.80
N SER A 36 -18.12 13.37 6.42
CA SER A 36 -17.24 13.91 7.46
C SER A 36 -16.31 15.02 6.94
N GLU A 37 -16.35 15.28 5.64
CA GLU A 37 -15.86 16.50 5.02
C GLU A 37 -17.04 17.47 4.82
N VAL A 38 -16.95 18.66 5.45
CA VAL A 38 -17.77 19.87 5.27
C VAL A 38 -18.77 20.20 6.41
N ARG A 39 -18.26 20.83 7.49
CA ARG A 39 -18.62 22.23 7.85
C ARG A 39 -17.63 22.86 8.85
N PRO A 40 -17.50 24.21 8.83
CA PRO A 40 -16.53 24.95 9.63
C PRO A 40 -17.13 25.32 10.99
N ASP A 41 -16.90 24.51 12.01
CA ASP A 41 -16.96 24.96 13.40
C ASP A 41 -15.51 25.07 13.93
N PRO A 42 -15.01 26.27 14.28
CA PRO A 42 -13.60 26.49 14.62
C PRO A 42 -13.16 25.90 15.98
N ALA A 43 -14.04 25.20 16.70
CA ALA A 43 -13.81 24.76 18.08
C ALA A 43 -13.75 23.23 18.28
N GLN A 44 -13.90 22.40 17.24
CA GLN A 44 -13.80 20.94 17.39
C GLN A 44 -12.87 20.30 16.36
N PRO A 45 -11.86 19.53 16.79
CA PRO A 45 -11.00 18.79 15.88
C PRO A 45 -11.80 17.70 15.18
N THR A 46 -12.00 17.84 13.87
CA THR A 46 -12.67 16.85 13.03
C THR A 46 -11.84 15.56 12.95
N ASN A 47 -12.50 14.43 12.68
CA ASN A 47 -11.87 13.10 12.64
C ASN A 47 -10.64 13.01 11.70
N SER A 48 -10.60 13.81 10.63
CA SER A 48 -9.45 13.92 9.72
C SER A 48 -8.20 14.48 10.43
N THR A 49 -8.36 15.49 11.28
CA THR A 49 -7.24 16.05 12.06
C THR A 49 -6.68 15.01 13.01
N ARG A 50 -7.54 14.24 13.68
CA ARG A 50 -7.13 13.14 14.57
C ARG A 50 -6.37 12.04 13.81
N ALA A 51 -6.87 11.66 12.62
CA ALA A 51 -6.18 10.69 11.77
C ALA A 51 -4.78 11.18 11.35
N LYS A 52 -4.67 12.42 10.87
CA LYS A 52 -3.39 13.03 10.50
C LYS A 52 -2.41 13.15 11.67
N THR A 53 -2.88 13.50 12.87
CA THR A 53 -2.03 13.54 14.07
C THR A 53 -1.50 12.16 14.42
N LEU A 54 -2.34 11.12 14.32
CA LEU A 54 -1.91 9.75 14.54
C LEU A 54 -0.90 9.28 13.49
N GLU A 55 -1.13 9.58 12.22
CA GLU A 55 -0.18 9.27 11.14
C GLU A 55 1.18 9.95 11.34
N LEU A 56 1.20 11.23 11.73
CA LEU A 56 2.44 11.94 12.04
C LEU A 56 3.18 11.31 13.23
N HIS A 57 2.47 10.93 14.29
CA HIS A 57 3.08 10.26 15.43
C HIS A 57 3.65 8.87 15.07
N ILE A 58 2.97 8.13 14.20
CA ILE A 58 3.48 6.86 13.66
C ILE A 58 4.75 7.11 12.84
N ALA A 59 4.74 8.10 11.94
CA ALA A 59 5.89 8.44 11.13
C ALA A 59 7.11 8.85 11.98
N GLN A 60 6.89 9.61 13.05
CA GLN A 60 7.93 9.97 14.01
C GLN A 60 8.53 8.75 14.69
N ARG A 61 7.70 7.85 15.24
CA ARG A 61 8.20 6.61 15.88
C ARG A 61 8.98 5.75 14.90
N VAL A 62 8.48 5.56 13.68
CA VAL A 62 9.18 4.79 12.66
C VAL A 62 10.52 5.43 12.32
N ALA A 63 10.59 6.76 12.19
CA ALA A 63 11.84 7.46 11.93
C ALA A 63 12.86 7.29 13.07
N GLU A 64 12.42 7.39 14.33
CA GLU A 64 13.27 7.15 15.50
C GLU A 64 13.80 5.71 15.54
N GLU A 65 12.97 4.71 15.27
CA GLU A 65 13.40 3.32 15.22
C GLU A 65 14.37 3.06 14.07
N LEU A 66 14.15 3.65 12.89
CA LEU A 66 15.09 3.55 11.78
C LEU A 66 16.43 4.22 12.09
N GLU A 67 16.44 5.34 12.82
CA GLU A 67 17.68 5.99 13.24
C GLU A 67 18.45 5.14 14.27
N LYS A 68 17.75 4.51 15.22
CA LYS A 68 18.36 3.57 16.18
C LYS A 68 18.99 2.39 15.46
N VAL A 69 18.29 1.79 14.50
CA VAL A 69 18.81 0.67 13.69
C VAL A 69 20.06 1.11 12.93
N ARG A 70 20.02 2.26 12.26
CA ARG A 70 21.20 2.79 11.53
C ARG A 70 22.41 3.02 12.43
N LYS A 71 22.20 3.59 13.64
CA LYS A 71 23.29 3.81 14.61
C LYS A 71 23.88 2.49 15.07
N HIS A 72 23.04 1.53 15.40
CA HIS A 72 23.46 0.19 15.83
C HIS A 72 24.21 -0.57 14.71
N GLU A 73 23.72 -0.49 13.48
CA GLU A 73 24.43 -1.06 12.33
C GLU A 73 25.79 -0.39 12.12
N SER A 74 25.87 0.94 12.25
CA SER A 74 27.14 1.65 12.11
C SER A 74 28.14 1.30 13.22
N SER A 75 27.69 1.15 14.48
CA SER A 75 28.57 0.75 15.58
C SER A 75 29.05 -0.69 15.42
N ILE A 76 28.16 -1.62 15.03
CA ILE A 76 28.55 -2.99 14.72
C ILE A 76 29.55 -3.00 13.57
N PHE A 77 29.30 -2.22 12.52
CA PHE A 77 30.22 -2.13 11.39
C PHE A 77 31.60 -1.64 11.84
N GLU A 78 31.68 -0.59 12.66
CA GLU A 78 32.94 -0.12 13.22
C GLU A 78 33.63 -1.15 14.13
N GLU A 79 32.88 -1.84 14.99
CA GLU A 79 33.42 -2.92 15.83
C GLU A 79 33.95 -4.07 15.00
N THR A 80 33.21 -4.50 13.97
CA THR A 80 33.69 -5.54 13.04
C THR A 80 34.93 -5.07 12.29
N ARG A 81 34.97 -3.80 11.85
CA ARG A 81 36.12 -3.22 11.19
C ARG A 81 37.34 -3.18 12.10
N LYS A 82 37.18 -2.82 13.38
CA LYS A 82 38.25 -2.86 14.39
C LYS A 82 38.71 -4.30 14.65
N LYS A 83 37.79 -5.25 14.82
CA LYS A 83 38.13 -6.68 15.01
C LYS A 83 38.89 -7.25 13.81
N ILE A 84 38.52 -6.85 12.59
CA ILE A 84 39.25 -7.23 11.38
C ILE A 84 40.66 -6.62 11.40
N ALA A 85 40.81 -5.33 11.73
CA ALA A 85 42.11 -4.68 11.81
C ALA A 85 43.01 -5.28 12.92
N GLU A 86 42.46 -5.62 14.08
CA GLU A 86 43.17 -6.28 15.18
C GLU A 86 43.56 -7.73 14.82
N ALA A 87 42.71 -8.43 14.05
CA ALA A 87 43.03 -9.76 13.52
C ALA A 87 44.16 -9.74 12.47
N GLU A 88 44.39 -8.62 11.77
CA GLU A 88 45.54 -8.48 10.86
C GLU A 88 46.88 -8.28 11.59
N GLU A 89 46.90 -7.72 12.80
CA GLU A 89 48.13 -7.50 13.60
C GLU A 89 48.63 -8.78 14.32
N HIS A 90 47.75 -9.75 14.59
CA HIS A 90 48.11 -11.05 15.18
C HIS A 90 48.33 -12.15 14.13
N GLY A 91 49.40 -11.98 13.33
CA GLY A 91 50.14 -13.07 12.69
C GLY A 91 49.50 -13.73 11.47
N SER A 92 49.93 -13.28 10.29
CA SER A 92 49.68 -13.91 8.99
C SER A 92 50.29 -15.32 8.88
N SER A 93 49.44 -16.34 8.92
CA SER A 93 49.60 -17.64 8.24
C SER A 93 48.24 -18.29 7.98
N ALA A 94 47.35 -17.53 7.34
CA ALA A 94 46.25 -18.05 6.55
C ALA A 94 46.04 -17.07 5.40
N SER A 95 46.22 -17.57 4.19
CA SER A 95 46.15 -16.85 2.93
C SER A 95 44.88 -16.01 2.76
N SER A 96 45.07 -14.73 2.47
CA SER A 96 44.32 -13.87 1.54
C SER A 96 42.95 -14.37 1.04
N ASP A 97 41.83 -14.18 1.76
CA ASP A 97 40.48 -14.23 1.16
C ASP A 97 39.35 -13.76 2.11
N SER A 98 39.29 -12.48 2.50
CA SER A 98 38.17 -12.00 3.35
C SER A 98 37.61 -10.61 3.00
N LEU A 99 38.05 -10.01 1.88
CA LEU A 99 37.51 -8.74 1.39
C LEU A 99 36.60 -8.85 0.16
N LEU A 100 36.20 -10.06 -0.23
CA LEU A 100 35.01 -10.30 -1.05
C LEU A 100 34.24 -11.55 -0.57
N GLN A 101 33.84 -11.58 0.71
CA GLN A 101 32.80 -12.50 1.17
C GLN A 101 31.40 -11.98 0.80
N ILE A 102 31.11 -11.95 -0.50
CA ILE A 102 29.90 -12.62 -0.98
C ILE A 102 30.43 -13.99 -1.41
N PRO A 103 30.20 -15.09 -0.67
CA PRO A 103 30.88 -16.35 -0.94
C PRO A 103 30.38 -17.00 -2.24
N ASP A 104 31.12 -16.71 -3.30
CA ASP A 104 31.21 -17.35 -4.61
C ASP A 104 32.74 -17.37 -4.84
N LEU A 105 33.54 -18.45 -4.75
CA LEU A 105 33.41 -19.82 -5.25
C LEU A 105 34.47 -20.72 -4.56
N LEU A 106 34.11 -21.92 -4.12
CA LEU A 106 35.07 -23.01 -3.88
C LEU A 106 35.54 -23.57 -5.24
N SER A 107 36.79 -23.30 -5.61
CA SER A 107 37.52 -24.00 -6.68
C SER A 107 38.46 -25.03 -6.07
N SER A 108 37.91 -26.15 -5.61
CA SER A 108 38.45 -27.49 -5.87
C SER A 108 37.46 -28.54 -5.35
N GLU A 109 36.64 -29.06 -6.28
CA GLU A 109 36.34 -30.47 -6.42
C GLU A 109 35.98 -31.26 -5.13
N SER A 110 34.82 -30.99 -4.54
CA SER A 110 34.00 -32.05 -3.95
C SER A 110 32.63 -31.99 -4.63
N GLY A 111 32.28 -33.07 -5.33
CA GLY A 111 31.17 -33.12 -6.29
C GLY A 111 29.78 -32.73 -5.76
N GLU A 112 29.65 -32.52 -4.45
CA GLU A 112 28.42 -32.22 -3.75
C GLU A 112 28.00 -30.73 -3.83
N GLU A 113 28.93 -29.77 -3.87
CA GLU A 113 28.57 -28.34 -3.91
C GLU A 113 28.12 -27.85 -5.29
N LYS A 114 28.76 -28.36 -6.36
CA LYS A 114 28.31 -28.12 -7.74
C LYS A 114 26.92 -28.69 -7.97
N GLN A 115 26.62 -29.82 -7.32
CA GLN A 115 25.30 -30.43 -7.31
C GLN A 115 24.28 -29.57 -6.55
N ARG A 116 24.64 -28.94 -5.42
CA ARG A 116 23.73 -28.03 -4.67
C ARG A 116 23.40 -26.73 -5.41
N LYS A 117 24.37 -26.08 -6.07
CA LYS A 117 24.11 -24.90 -6.92
C LYS A 117 23.35 -25.25 -8.20
N ALA A 118 23.67 -26.38 -8.83
CA ALA A 118 22.88 -26.88 -9.96
C ALA A 118 21.45 -27.24 -9.53
N GLN A 119 21.28 -27.87 -8.36
CA GLN A 119 19.97 -28.16 -7.78
C GLN A 119 19.20 -26.90 -7.39
N SER A 120 19.85 -25.85 -6.85
CA SER A 120 19.16 -24.60 -6.53
C SER A 120 18.77 -23.83 -7.78
N SER A 121 19.64 -23.75 -8.79
CA SER A 121 19.32 -23.16 -10.09
C SER A 121 18.19 -23.91 -10.80
N GLN A 122 18.24 -25.25 -10.81
CA GLN A 122 17.18 -26.09 -11.35
C GLN A 122 15.86 -25.93 -10.58
N LYS A 123 15.91 -25.82 -9.24
CA LYS A 123 14.72 -25.62 -8.41
C LYS A 123 14.09 -24.24 -8.64
N VAL A 124 14.92 -23.20 -8.79
CA VAL A 124 14.46 -21.84 -9.16
C VAL A 124 13.85 -21.85 -10.57
N GLN A 125 14.47 -22.54 -11.54
CA GLN A 125 13.89 -22.68 -12.88
C GLN A 125 12.55 -23.42 -12.86
N GLN A 126 12.44 -24.51 -12.10
CA GLN A 126 11.18 -25.24 -11.90
C GLN A 126 10.11 -24.38 -11.22
N GLU A 127 10.47 -23.57 -10.22
CA GLU A 127 9.54 -22.63 -9.58
C GLU A 127 9.12 -21.52 -10.55
N ILE A 128 10.02 -21.00 -11.38
CA ILE A 128 9.69 -20.02 -12.43
C ILE A 128 8.76 -20.63 -13.48
N GLU A 129 9.00 -21.86 -13.91
CA GLU A 129 8.12 -22.57 -14.85
C GLU A 129 6.75 -22.82 -14.24
N LYS A 130 6.69 -23.26 -12.98
CA LYS A 130 5.45 -23.43 -12.21
C LYS A 130 4.72 -22.10 -12.02
N LEU A 131 5.44 -21.00 -11.78
CA LEU A 131 4.88 -19.65 -11.70
C LEU A 131 4.35 -19.20 -13.07
N LYS A 132 5.08 -19.43 -14.16
CA LYS A 132 4.59 -19.16 -15.52
C LYS A 132 3.35 -19.99 -15.86
N GLN A 133 3.31 -21.25 -15.44
CA GLN A 133 2.18 -22.13 -15.68
C GLN A 133 0.95 -21.71 -14.85
N THR A 134 1.14 -21.33 -13.58
CA THR A 134 0.07 -20.80 -12.73
C THR A 134 -0.41 -19.42 -13.17
N LEU A 135 0.49 -18.55 -13.65
CA LEU A 135 0.14 -17.26 -14.25
C LEU A 135 -0.56 -17.42 -15.61
N GLY A 136 -0.19 -18.41 -16.42
CA GLY A 136 -0.86 -18.73 -17.68
C GLY A 136 -2.20 -19.44 -17.49
N GLN A 137 -2.36 -20.22 -16.41
CA GLN A 137 -3.65 -20.80 -16.00
C GLN A 137 -4.60 -19.75 -15.43
N ARG A 138 -4.06 -18.67 -14.87
CA ARG A 138 -4.86 -17.50 -14.52
C ARG A 138 -5.30 -16.88 -15.83
N LYS A 139 -6.57 -17.08 -16.19
CA LYS A 139 -7.19 -16.40 -17.32
C LYS A 139 -6.92 -14.91 -17.16
N VAL A 140 -6.11 -14.34 -18.04
CA VAL A 140 -6.11 -12.90 -18.27
C VAL A 140 -7.57 -12.59 -18.58
N LEU A 141 -8.23 -11.91 -17.64
CA LEU A 141 -9.66 -11.64 -17.69
C LEU A 141 -9.89 -10.64 -18.83
N LYS A 142 -9.95 -11.16 -20.06
CA LYS A 142 -10.16 -10.48 -21.33
C LYS A 142 -9.06 -9.46 -21.64
N GLU A 143 -8.18 -9.81 -22.58
CA GLU A 143 -7.32 -8.82 -23.22
C GLU A 143 -8.23 -7.69 -23.76
N LEU A 144 -7.93 -6.45 -23.37
CA LEU A 144 -8.66 -5.29 -23.88
C LEU A 144 -8.46 -5.25 -25.39
N SER A 145 -9.48 -4.82 -26.14
CA SER A 145 -9.30 -4.72 -27.59
C SER A 145 -8.17 -3.74 -27.90
N LYS A 146 -7.37 -4.05 -28.94
CA LYS A 146 -6.25 -3.22 -29.37
C LYS A 146 -6.67 -1.78 -29.66
N GLU A 147 -7.93 -1.58 -30.05
CA GLU A 147 -8.54 -0.28 -30.34
C GLU A 147 -8.70 0.59 -29.08
N VAL A 148 -9.10 0.00 -27.96
CA VAL A 148 -9.18 0.71 -26.67
C VAL A 148 -7.78 0.97 -26.12
N GLU A 149 -6.84 0.05 -26.31
CA GLU A 149 -5.46 0.25 -25.89
C GLU A 149 -4.78 1.39 -26.67
N SER A 150 -5.00 1.48 -27.98
CA SER A 150 -4.48 2.59 -28.79
C SER A 150 -5.13 3.92 -28.39
N ALA A 151 -6.46 3.97 -28.25
CA ALA A 151 -7.16 5.19 -27.86
C ALA A 151 -6.73 5.67 -26.46
N ARG A 152 -6.46 4.73 -25.53
CA ARG A 152 -5.87 5.04 -24.22
C ARG A 152 -4.49 5.66 -24.35
N GLN A 153 -3.63 5.10 -25.21
CA GLN A 153 -2.29 5.63 -25.43
C GLN A 153 -2.34 7.04 -26.03
N ASP A 154 -3.26 7.31 -26.96
CA ASP A 154 -3.42 8.63 -27.58
C ASP A 154 -3.81 9.70 -26.57
N VAL A 155 -4.74 9.39 -25.65
CA VAL A 155 -5.10 10.28 -24.53
C VAL A 155 -3.89 10.54 -23.64
N VAL A 156 -3.15 9.50 -23.26
CA VAL A 156 -1.97 9.63 -22.40
C VAL A 156 -0.88 10.44 -23.10
N ASN A 157 -0.67 10.25 -24.40
CA ASN A 157 0.30 10.99 -25.18
C ASN A 157 -0.10 12.46 -25.28
N CYS A 158 -1.36 12.76 -25.57
CA CYS A 158 -1.84 14.14 -25.61
C CYS A 158 -1.71 14.83 -24.25
N LEU A 159 -2.07 14.16 -23.16
CA LEU A 159 -1.96 14.72 -21.82
C LEU A 159 -0.51 14.97 -21.41
N ARG A 160 0.43 14.09 -21.79
CA ARG A 160 1.87 14.29 -21.57
C ARG A 160 2.45 15.46 -22.38
N LEU A 161 1.95 15.67 -23.59
CA LEU A 161 2.36 16.83 -24.41
C LEU A 161 1.76 18.13 -23.86
N ASN A 162 0.55 18.06 -23.29
CA ASN A 162 -0.21 19.20 -22.79
C ASN A 162 -0.44 19.14 -21.26
N ASP A 163 0.62 18.90 -20.49
CA ASP A 163 0.55 18.71 -19.02
C ASP A 163 -0.15 19.86 -18.26
N ARG A 164 -0.10 21.09 -18.81
CA ARG A 164 -0.72 22.29 -18.21
C ARG A 164 -2.04 22.68 -18.86
N LYS A 165 -2.46 21.99 -19.91
CA LYS A 165 -3.66 22.30 -20.72
C LYS A 165 -4.43 21.01 -21.05
N PRO A 166 -4.98 20.31 -20.05
CA PRO A 166 -5.70 19.06 -20.28
C PRO A 166 -6.97 19.24 -21.13
N LEU A 167 -7.50 20.47 -21.21
CA LEU A 167 -8.68 20.79 -22.02
C LEU A 167 -8.42 20.69 -23.53
N ASP A 168 -7.17 20.75 -24.00
CA ASP A 168 -6.86 20.65 -25.43
C ASP A 168 -7.00 19.20 -25.97
N CYS A 169 -6.98 18.20 -25.07
CA CYS A 169 -7.04 16.77 -25.40
C CYS A 169 -8.46 16.18 -25.42
N TRP A 170 -9.48 17.03 -25.59
CA TRP A 170 -10.89 16.60 -25.50
C TRP A 170 -11.30 15.65 -26.62
N LYS A 171 -10.70 15.77 -27.81
CA LYS A 171 -11.01 14.91 -28.97
C LYS A 171 -10.55 13.48 -28.75
N GLU A 172 -9.35 13.31 -28.21
CA GLU A 172 -8.76 12.02 -27.86
C GLU A 172 -9.59 11.35 -26.75
N VAL A 173 -10.04 12.14 -25.77
CA VAL A 173 -10.92 11.65 -24.70
C VAL A 173 -12.29 11.23 -25.24
N GLU A 174 -12.88 11.96 -26.18
CA GLU A 174 -14.13 11.56 -26.84
C GLU A 174 -13.98 10.28 -27.67
N ALA A 175 -12.86 10.14 -28.39
CA ALA A 175 -12.54 8.92 -29.13
C ALA A 175 -12.40 7.72 -28.18
N PHE A 176 -11.66 7.87 -27.09
CA PHE A 176 -11.53 6.83 -26.06
C PHE A 176 -12.88 6.44 -25.45
N LYS A 177 -13.73 7.42 -25.09
CA LYS A 177 -15.07 7.15 -24.56
C LYS A 177 -15.95 6.38 -25.54
N ARG A 178 -15.82 6.65 -26.84
CA ARG A 178 -16.56 5.92 -27.88
C ARG A 178 -16.15 4.46 -27.94
N GLU A 179 -14.85 4.17 -27.93
CA GLU A 179 -14.35 2.79 -27.99
C GLU A 179 -14.64 2.03 -26.69
N VAL A 180 -14.57 2.68 -25.54
CA VAL A 180 -14.99 2.09 -24.27
C VAL A 180 -16.48 1.76 -24.28
N ARG A 181 -17.34 2.67 -24.76
CA ARG A 181 -18.78 2.40 -24.86
C ARG A 181 -19.08 1.17 -25.72
N LYS A 182 -18.41 1.00 -26.86
CA LYS A 182 -18.57 -0.20 -27.70
C LYS A 182 -18.17 -1.48 -26.94
N MET A 183 -17.02 -1.44 -26.25
CA MET A 183 -16.58 -2.59 -25.46
C MET A 183 -17.52 -2.91 -24.28
N GLU A 184 -18.08 -1.89 -23.65
CA GLU A 184 -19.08 -2.04 -22.60
C GLU A 184 -20.39 -2.63 -23.15
N GLU A 185 -20.86 -2.17 -24.31
CA GLU A 185 -22.02 -2.72 -25.01
C GLU A 185 -21.82 -4.21 -25.34
N ASP A 186 -20.68 -4.58 -25.93
CA ASP A 186 -20.32 -5.97 -26.22
C ASP A 186 -20.21 -6.82 -24.95
N TYR A 187 -19.66 -6.26 -23.88
CA TYR A 187 -19.56 -6.94 -22.59
C TYR A 187 -20.94 -7.20 -21.99
N VAL A 188 -21.81 -6.19 -21.94
CA VAL A 188 -23.18 -6.30 -21.43
C VAL A 188 -23.96 -7.32 -22.25
N GLN A 189 -23.84 -7.32 -23.59
CA GLN A 189 -24.43 -8.34 -24.46
C GLN A 189 -23.89 -9.76 -24.20
N SER A 190 -22.62 -9.90 -23.81
CA SER A 190 -22.02 -11.21 -23.51
C SER A 190 -22.39 -11.76 -22.14
N VAL A 191 -22.90 -10.91 -21.23
CA VAL A 191 -23.25 -11.27 -19.84
C VAL A 191 -24.75 -11.47 -19.67
N LEU A 192 -25.58 -10.80 -20.47
CA LEU A 192 -27.03 -11.01 -20.58
C LEU A 192 -27.37 -12.25 -21.43
#